data_AF-A0A1A8NV12-F1
#
_entry.id   AF-A0A1A8NV12-F1
#
_cell.length_a   1.000
_cell.length_b   1.000
_cell.length_c   1.000
_cell.angle_alpha   90.00
_cell.angle_beta   90.00
_cell.angle_gamma   90.00
#
_symmetry.space_group_name_H-M   'P 1'
#
loop_
_entity.id
_entity.type
_entity.pdbx_description
1 polymer ?
#
loop_
_entity_poly.entity_id
_entity_poly.type
_entity_poly.pdbx_seq_one_letter_code
_entity_poly.pdbx_strand_id
1 'polypeptide(L)'
;RAIVLHATMQRTPMLKELRDGLDLYKFATVLKEKPEHCRGLFVTDNNDKVDSHYIVSHLDPQMSDKGSIKHIKEVKILNYFQDFLIELEDNQEDGGKDQLTVPKVLQWFTGQSHRHLLLSERQRFKITVF
;
A
#
# COMPACT_ATOMS: atom_id res chain seq x y z
N ARG A 1 10.07 -5.96 25.72
CA ARG A 1 9.44 -4.73 26.29
C ARG A 1 10.39 -3.52 26.26
N ALA A 2 11.64 -3.63 26.77
CA ALA A 2 12.61 -2.53 26.75
C ALA A 2 13.02 -2.04 25.33
N ILE A 3 13.15 -2.94 24.35
CA ILE A 3 13.52 -2.59 22.96
C ILE A 3 12.43 -1.73 22.28
N VAL A 4 11.16 -2.09 22.46
CA VAL A 4 10.01 -1.33 21.91
C VAL A 4 9.94 0.05 22.57
N LEU A 5 10.17 0.12 23.88
CA LEU A 5 10.19 1.38 24.63
C LEU A 5 11.33 2.29 24.15
N HIS A 6 12.54 1.75 24.01
CA HIS A 6 13.71 2.48 23.53
C HIS A 6 13.53 3.00 22.10
N ALA A 7 13.01 2.17 21.18
CA ALA A 7 12.70 2.59 19.82
C ALA A 7 11.63 3.70 19.79
N THR A 8 10.61 3.62 20.64
CA THR A 8 9.55 4.63 20.74
C THR A 8 10.08 5.96 21.30
N MET A 9 10.98 5.89 22.30
CA MET A 9 11.60 7.07 22.92
C MET A 9 12.52 7.82 21.96
N GLN A 10 13.17 7.14 21.01
CA GLN A 10 14.00 7.81 19.99
C GLN A 10 13.18 8.32 18.80
N ARG A 11 12.14 7.56 18.39
CA ARG A 11 11.32 7.93 17.23
C ARG A 11 10.42 9.13 17.49
N THR A 12 9.90 9.27 18.72
CA THR A 12 8.93 10.33 19.04
C THR A 12 9.54 11.74 18.94
N PRO A 13 10.75 12.03 19.47
CA PRO A 13 11.43 13.30 19.25
C PRO A 13 11.69 13.60 17.78
N MET A 14 12.20 12.62 17.01
CA MET A 14 12.47 12.79 15.58
C MET A 14 11.19 13.13 14.79
N LEU A 15 10.08 12.43 15.06
CA LEU A 15 8.81 12.72 14.41
C LEU A 15 8.24 14.09 14.80
N LYS A 16 8.51 14.54 16.04
CA LYS A 16 8.15 15.87 16.50
C LYS A 16 8.95 16.95 15.74
N GLU A 17 10.26 16.81 15.67
CA GLU A 17 11.11 17.77 14.93
C GLU A 17 10.75 17.82 13.44
N LEU A 18 10.47 16.67 12.82
CA LEU A 18 9.97 16.61 11.45
C LEU A 18 8.66 17.41 11.32
N ARG A 19 7.71 17.18 12.22
CA ARG A 19 6.43 17.91 12.23
C ARG A 19 6.64 19.41 12.42
N ASP A 20 7.46 19.81 13.37
CA ASP A 20 7.77 21.23 13.65
C ASP A 20 8.39 21.90 12.41
N GLY A 21 9.26 21.19 11.67
CA GLY A 21 9.81 21.65 10.39
C GLY A 21 8.75 21.82 9.29
N LEU A 22 7.78 20.92 9.19
CA LEU A 22 6.65 21.06 8.26
C LEU A 22 5.72 22.21 8.67
N ASP A 23 5.53 22.42 9.97
CA ASP A 23 4.70 23.50 10.51
C ASP A 23 5.28 24.90 10.26
N LEU A 24 6.62 25.03 10.15
CA LEU A 24 7.30 26.31 9.86
C LEU A 24 6.76 26.99 8.59
N TYR A 25 6.42 26.20 7.58
CA TYR A 25 5.87 26.66 6.29
C TYR A 25 4.38 26.38 6.14
N LYS A 26 3.68 26.05 7.24
CA LYS A 26 2.26 25.63 7.26
C LYS A 26 1.97 24.39 6.38
N PHE A 27 3.00 23.62 6.06
CA PHE A 27 2.85 22.48 5.16
C PHE A 27 2.03 21.36 5.81
N ALA A 28 2.12 21.16 7.12
CA ALA A 28 1.26 20.19 7.81
C ALA A 28 -0.25 20.50 7.69
N THR A 29 -0.62 21.79 7.66
CA THR A 29 -2.00 22.21 7.37
C THR A 29 -2.41 21.81 5.96
N VAL A 30 -1.55 22.07 4.97
CA VAL A 30 -1.80 21.69 3.58
C VAL A 30 -1.93 20.17 3.44
N LEU A 31 -1.07 19.39 4.09
CA LEU A 31 -1.17 17.92 4.12
C LEU A 31 -2.52 17.44 4.66
N LYS A 32 -3.04 18.09 5.70
CA LYS A 32 -4.32 17.75 6.33
C LYS A 32 -5.51 18.14 5.46
N GLU A 33 -5.46 19.29 4.81
CA GLU A 33 -6.57 19.85 4.02
C GLU A 33 -6.63 19.29 2.60
N LYS A 34 -5.48 18.94 2.02
CA LYS A 34 -5.34 18.50 0.62
C LYS A 34 -4.52 17.21 0.48
N PRO A 35 -4.87 16.13 1.18
CA PRO A 35 -4.07 14.89 1.18
C PRO A 35 -3.85 14.31 -0.22
N GLU A 36 -4.85 14.36 -1.10
CA GLU A 36 -4.74 13.85 -2.47
C GLU A 36 -3.72 14.63 -3.32
N HIS A 37 -3.64 15.96 -3.16
CA HIS A 37 -2.68 16.79 -3.91
C HIS A 37 -1.25 16.60 -3.39
N CYS A 38 -1.10 16.24 -2.11
CA CYS A 38 0.18 15.99 -1.49
C CYS A 38 0.66 14.54 -1.63
N ARG A 39 -0.22 13.63 -2.07
CA ARG A 39 0.08 12.20 -2.20
C ARG A 39 1.34 11.95 -3.03
N GLY A 40 1.48 12.65 -4.16
CA GLY A 40 2.62 12.57 -5.07
C GLY A 40 3.98 12.96 -4.45
N LEU A 41 3.98 13.61 -3.28
CA LEU A 41 5.21 13.97 -2.55
C LEU A 41 5.77 12.80 -1.73
N PHE A 42 4.92 11.82 -1.38
CA PHE A 42 5.29 10.68 -0.53
C PHE A 42 5.21 9.35 -1.27
N VAL A 43 4.42 9.30 -2.34
CA VAL A 43 4.23 8.15 -3.19
C VAL A 43 4.52 8.60 -4.61
N THR A 44 5.31 7.84 -5.35
CA THR A 44 5.58 8.14 -6.75
C THR A 44 4.28 8.15 -7.55
N ASP A 45 4.07 9.25 -8.27
CA ASP A 45 2.84 9.55 -9.00
C ASP A 45 2.76 8.77 -10.32
N ASN A 46 2.82 7.44 -10.22
CA ASN A 46 2.36 6.58 -11.29
C ASN A 46 0.86 6.47 -11.08
N ASN A 47 0.08 7.06 -11.99
CA ASN A 47 -1.39 7.08 -12.00
C ASN A 47 -2.04 5.66 -12.07
N ASP A 48 -1.23 4.61 -11.93
CA ASP A 48 -1.61 3.21 -11.88
C ASP A 48 -2.06 2.84 -10.47
N LYS A 49 -3.33 3.16 -10.18
CA LYS A 49 -4.04 2.57 -9.03
C LYS A 49 -3.85 1.05 -9.03
N VAL A 50 -3.69 0.47 -7.84
CA VAL A 50 -3.61 -0.99 -7.69
C VAL A 50 -4.95 -1.58 -8.10
N ASP A 51 -4.92 -2.48 -9.08
CA ASP A 51 -6.07 -3.24 -9.55
C ASP A 51 -5.98 -4.72 -9.11
N SER A 52 -7.07 -5.47 -9.30
CA SER A 52 -7.19 -6.88 -8.95
C SER A 52 -6.13 -7.70 -9.67
N HIS A 53 -5.88 -7.37 -10.95
CA HIS A 53 -4.87 -8.00 -11.78
C HIS A 53 -3.46 -7.84 -11.21
N TYR A 54 -3.10 -6.67 -10.70
CA TYR A 54 -1.82 -6.42 -10.06
C TYR A 54 -1.61 -7.34 -8.86
N ILE A 55 -2.60 -7.46 -7.97
CA ILE A 55 -2.48 -8.35 -6.81
C ILE A 55 -2.33 -9.80 -7.26
N VAL A 56 -3.23 -10.29 -8.13
CA VAL A 56 -3.25 -11.70 -8.57
C VAL A 56 -1.98 -12.08 -9.32
N SER A 57 -1.46 -11.21 -10.19
CA SER A 57 -0.22 -11.46 -10.95
C SER A 57 1.04 -11.52 -10.09
N HIS A 58 1.01 -10.98 -8.87
CA HIS A 58 2.14 -11.00 -7.93
C HIS A 58 1.98 -12.06 -6.83
N LEU A 59 0.92 -12.86 -6.83
CA LEU A 59 0.79 -13.99 -5.91
C LEU A 59 1.79 -15.09 -6.30
N ASP A 60 2.54 -15.57 -5.31
CA ASP A 60 3.40 -16.76 -5.42
C ASP A 60 2.97 -17.83 -4.42
N PRO A 61 1.79 -18.45 -4.62
CA PRO A 61 1.24 -19.42 -3.68
C PRO A 61 2.04 -20.72 -3.72
N GLN A 62 2.44 -21.21 -2.54
CA GLN A 62 3.09 -22.51 -2.40
C GLN A 62 2.02 -23.61 -2.39
N MET A 63 1.81 -24.22 -3.56
CA MET A 63 0.73 -25.17 -3.80
C MET A 63 1.16 -26.61 -3.50
N SER A 64 0.19 -27.45 -3.13
CA SER A 64 0.36 -28.89 -3.04
C SER A 64 0.51 -29.54 -4.42
N ASP A 65 0.94 -30.81 -4.43
CA ASP A 65 1.16 -31.56 -5.67
C ASP A 65 -0.05 -31.56 -6.59
N LYS A 66 0.20 -31.30 -7.87
CA LYS A 66 -0.82 -31.30 -8.93
C LYS A 66 -1.53 -32.65 -8.98
N GLY A 67 -2.87 -32.61 -9.07
CA GLY A 67 -3.72 -33.79 -9.08
C GLY A 67 -4.19 -34.28 -7.71
N SER A 68 -3.63 -33.74 -6.62
CA SER A 68 -4.16 -34.02 -5.27
C SER A 68 -5.50 -33.31 -5.05
N ILE A 69 -6.38 -33.90 -4.20
CA ILE A 69 -7.62 -33.24 -3.75
C ILE A 69 -7.31 -31.90 -3.07
N LYS A 70 -6.17 -31.82 -2.38
CA LYS A 70 -5.71 -30.61 -1.71
C LYS A 70 -5.40 -29.50 -2.73
N HIS A 71 -4.65 -29.82 -3.79
CA HIS A 71 -4.37 -28.87 -4.88
C HIS A 71 -5.65 -28.33 -5.53
N ILE A 72 -6.66 -29.19 -5.77
CA ILE A 72 -7.95 -28.75 -6.33
C ILE A 72 -8.63 -27.73 -5.41
N LYS A 73 -8.56 -27.92 -4.08
CA LYS A 73 -9.12 -26.97 -3.11
C LYS A 73 -8.33 -25.65 -3.08
N GLU A 74 -7.01 -25.72 -3.12
CA GLU A 74 -6.15 -24.53 -3.12
C GLU A 74 -6.39 -23.66 -4.36
N VAL A 75 -6.54 -24.28 -5.55
CA VAL A 75 -6.91 -23.56 -6.79
C VAL A 75 -8.26 -22.87 -6.65
N LYS A 76 -9.26 -23.53 -6.05
CA LYS A 76 -10.57 -22.89 -5.80
C LYS A 76 -10.46 -21.69 -4.86
N ILE A 77 -9.61 -21.75 -3.84
CA ILE A 77 -9.37 -20.62 -2.92
C ILE A 77 -8.79 -19.43 -3.69
N LEU A 78 -7.81 -19.66 -4.56
CA LEU A 78 -7.23 -18.59 -5.39
C LEU A 78 -8.26 -17.98 -6.35
N ASN A 79 -9.11 -18.80 -6.97
CA ASN A 79 -10.17 -18.31 -7.84
C ASN A 79 -11.18 -17.46 -7.05
N TYR A 80 -11.64 -17.92 -5.89
CA TYR A 80 -12.55 -17.13 -5.05
C TYR A 80 -11.91 -15.83 -4.59
N PHE A 81 -10.61 -15.83 -4.31
CA PHE A 81 -9.90 -14.60 -3.96
C PHE A 81 -9.82 -13.63 -5.15
N GLN A 82 -9.58 -14.13 -6.36
CA GLN A 82 -9.60 -13.33 -7.57
C GLN A 82 -11.00 -12.75 -7.84
N ASP A 83 -12.05 -13.57 -7.76
CA ASP A 83 -13.44 -13.14 -7.94
C ASP A 83 -13.81 -12.05 -6.92
N PHE A 84 -13.44 -12.24 -5.64
CA PHE A 84 -13.62 -11.24 -4.60
C PHE A 84 -12.93 -9.90 -4.92
N LEU A 85 -11.69 -9.93 -5.43
CA LEU A 85 -10.98 -8.71 -5.80
C LEU A 85 -11.67 -7.99 -6.97
N ILE A 86 -12.16 -8.72 -7.97
CA ILE A 86 -12.88 -8.16 -9.12
C ILE A 86 -14.20 -7.52 -8.66
N GLU A 87 -14.97 -8.21 -7.80
CA GLU A 87 -16.18 -7.65 -7.20
C GLU A 87 -15.88 -6.34 -6.45
N LEU A 88 -14.75 -6.25 -5.73
CA LEU A 88 -14.34 -5.01 -5.07
C LEU A 88 -13.95 -3.89 -6.03
N GLU A 89 -13.69 -4.14 -7.31
CA GLU A 89 -13.45 -3.11 -8.33
C GLU A 89 -14.75 -2.62 -8.91
N ASP A 90 -15.63 -3.55 -9.29
CA ASP A 90 -16.92 -3.25 -9.89
C ASP A 90 -17.82 -2.46 -8.93
N ASN A 91 -17.70 -2.69 -7.61
CA ASN A 91 -18.49 -1.99 -6.60
C ASN A 91 -17.93 -0.61 -6.17
N GLN A 92 -16.83 -0.12 -6.74
CA GLN A 92 -16.21 1.16 -6.31
C GLN A 92 -16.93 2.42 -6.78
N GLU A 93 -17.84 2.32 -7.76
CA GLU A 93 -18.58 3.48 -8.27
C GLU A 93 -19.64 4.00 -7.27
N ASP A 94 -20.00 3.22 -6.25
CA ASP A 94 -21.16 3.47 -5.36
C ASP A 94 -20.80 3.59 -3.87
N GLY A 95 -19.50 3.66 -3.53
CA GLY A 95 -19.00 3.49 -2.16
C GLY A 95 -18.63 4.77 -1.40
N GLY A 96 -19.10 4.89 -0.15
CA GLY A 96 -18.61 5.89 0.81
C GLY A 96 -17.14 5.66 1.22
N LYS A 97 -16.54 6.63 1.94
CA LYS A 97 -15.11 6.67 2.32
C LYS A 97 -14.58 5.39 3.02
N ASP A 98 -15.45 4.63 3.66
CA ASP A 98 -15.10 3.43 4.43
C ASP A 98 -15.21 2.12 3.65
N GLN A 99 -15.64 2.14 2.38
CA GLN A 99 -15.74 0.95 1.55
C GLN A 99 -14.38 0.25 1.42
N LEU A 100 -14.37 -1.09 1.50
CA LEU A 100 -13.19 -1.88 1.21
C LEU A 100 -12.86 -1.75 -0.28
N THR A 101 -11.58 -1.55 -0.61
CA THR A 101 -11.11 -1.40 -1.98
C THR A 101 -9.90 -2.31 -2.21
N VAL A 102 -9.63 -2.63 -3.47
CA VAL A 102 -8.44 -3.42 -3.85
C VAL A 102 -7.13 -2.83 -3.27
N PRO A 103 -6.86 -1.50 -3.34
CA PRO A 103 -5.72 -0.90 -2.65
C PRO A 103 -5.67 -1.16 -1.13
N LYS A 104 -6.82 -1.17 -0.44
CA LYS A 104 -6.88 -1.47 1.01
C LYS A 104 -6.54 -2.94 1.29
N VAL A 105 -6.91 -3.87 0.40
CA VAL A 105 -6.51 -5.28 0.50
C VAL A 105 -5.00 -5.43 0.37
N LEU A 106 -4.37 -4.79 -0.64
CA LEU A 106 -2.90 -4.79 -0.76
C LEU A 106 -2.22 -4.18 0.47
N GLN A 107 -2.77 -3.08 1.00
CA GLN A 107 -2.25 -2.43 2.19
C GLN A 107 -2.29 -3.34 3.41
N TRP A 108 -3.32 -4.17 3.54
CA TRP A 108 -3.41 -5.13 4.63
C TRP A 108 -2.31 -6.19 4.54
N PHE A 109 -1.97 -6.67 3.34
CA PHE A 109 -0.90 -7.66 3.14
C PHE A 109 0.50 -7.08 3.30
N THR A 110 0.73 -5.86 2.78
CA THR A 110 2.09 -5.32 2.56
C THR A 110 2.42 -4.09 3.39
N GLY A 111 1.40 -3.47 4.01
CA GLY A 111 1.48 -2.15 4.61
C GLY A 111 1.37 -0.99 3.60
N GLN A 112 1.29 -1.26 2.29
CA GLN A 112 1.24 -0.24 1.23
C GLN A 112 0.03 -0.42 0.31
N SER A 113 -0.64 0.69 -0.02
CA SER A 113 -1.82 0.71 -0.92
C SER A 113 -1.49 1.07 -2.37
N HIS A 114 -0.21 1.18 -2.71
CA HIS A 114 0.27 1.58 -4.03
C HIS A 114 1.18 0.49 -4.62
N ARG A 115 1.30 0.49 -5.96
CA ARG A 115 2.18 -0.45 -6.67
C ARG A 115 3.63 -0.22 -6.26
N HIS A 116 4.40 -1.30 -6.15
CA HIS A 116 5.83 -1.20 -5.93
C HIS A 116 6.52 -0.57 -7.13
N LEU A 117 7.48 0.31 -6.86
CA LEU A 117 8.39 0.81 -7.88
C LEU A 117 9.17 -0.34 -8.51
N LEU A 118 9.24 -0.35 -9.84
CA LEU A 118 10.17 -1.21 -10.56
C LEU A 118 11.60 -0.85 -10.16
N LEU A 119 12.51 -1.83 -10.21
CA LEU A 119 13.93 -1.62 -9.87
C LEU A 119 14.56 -0.49 -10.71
N SER A 120 14.14 -0.35 -11.97
CA SER A 120 14.56 0.73 -12.87
C SER A 120 14.06 2.12 -12.43
N GLU A 121 12.85 2.21 -11.87
CA GLU A 121 12.30 3.46 -11.35
C GLU A 121 12.98 3.85 -10.03
N ARG A 122 13.26 2.86 -9.17
CA ARG A 122 14.00 3.07 -7.92
C ARG A 122 15.41 3.61 -8.17
N GLN A 123 16.07 3.20 -9.25
CA GLN A 123 17.39 3.74 -9.62
C GLN A 123 17.34 5.20 -10.12
N ARG A 124 16.20 5.63 -10.67
CA ARG A 124 15.97 7.03 -11.09
C ARG A 124 15.57 7.93 -9.92
N PHE A 125 14.97 7.35 -8.87
CA PHE A 125 14.64 8.07 -7.65
C PHE A 125 15.90 8.38 -6.84
N LYS A 126 16.60 9.47 -7.22
CA LYS A 126 17.74 10.01 -6.48
C LYS A 126 17.33 11.31 -5.79
N ILE A 127 17.40 11.32 -4.46
CA ILE A 127 17.29 12.56 -3.69
C ILE A 127 18.64 13.25 -3.77
N THR A 128 18.75 14.27 -4.63
CA THR A 128 19.91 15.15 -4.67
C THR A 128 19.73 16.24 -3.63
N VAL A 129 20.58 16.24 -2.60
CA VAL A 129 20.70 17.34 -1.65
C VAL A 129 21.76 18.29 -2.21
N PHE A 130 21.38 19.54 -2.46
CA PHE A 130 22.26 20.61 -2.91
C PHE A 130 22.91 21.33 -1.73
#